data_AF-A0A836UQE7-F1
#
_entry.id   AF-A0A836UQE7-F1
#
_cell.length_a   1.000
_cell.length_b   1.000
_cell.length_c   1.000
_cell.angle_alpha   90.00
_cell.angle_beta   90.00
_cell.angle_gamma   90.00
#
_symmetry.space_group_name_H-M   'P 1'
#
loop_
_entity.id
_entity.type
_entity.pdbx_description
1 polymer ?
#
loop_
_entity_poly.entity_id
_entity_poly.type
_entity_poly.pdbx_seq_one_letter_code
_entity_poly.pdbx_strand_id
1 'polypeptide(L)'
;MEIDHIIFLIHPCCYEPLAPEVVRRDNLQLFVECEREVKKRWLAGLADRPANTLLVQLGGPVALRDIAIEYLGASAVFYPQSEFPADGSLSEYYRRLTAEFNTHITANALTFDPATVASELWGESFEGCVPGYGGAFAEYLNLRQSPKMRFEMTVYDSRFLFKARHWELIPLANSDVEAWIFECHDGTGAAMFQARRTAQWIDERRVHLQLDDKRLQVCDKQGYTLWPQTPWEKGKAEAVLPYSMTLKDCNWRWVRSVGMPFGSFREVIGAASLTAKENG
;
A
#
# COMPACT_ATOMS: atom_id res chain seq x y z
N MET A 1 -3.55 -21.50 -20.23
CA MET A 1 -2.19 -20.93 -20.00
C MET A 1 -1.97 -20.87 -18.50
N GLU A 2 -0.79 -21.27 -18.02
CA GLU A 2 -0.45 -21.20 -16.59
C GLU A 2 0.17 -19.84 -16.28
N ILE A 3 -0.39 -19.14 -15.30
CA ILE A 3 0.09 -17.87 -14.78
C ILE A 3 1.02 -18.15 -13.61
N ASP A 4 2.26 -17.67 -13.68
CA ASP A 4 3.23 -17.75 -12.59
C ASP A 4 3.44 -16.40 -11.88
N HIS A 5 2.90 -15.32 -12.45
CA HIS A 5 3.08 -13.96 -11.96
C HIS A 5 1.81 -13.10 -12.13
N ILE A 6 1.39 -12.42 -11.06
CA ILE A 6 0.24 -11.50 -11.08
C ILE A 6 0.71 -10.08 -10.69
N ILE A 7 0.35 -9.10 -11.51
CA ILE A 7 0.52 -7.67 -11.17
C ILE A 7 -0.84 -7.12 -10.76
N PHE A 8 -0.93 -6.60 -9.54
CA PHE A 8 -2.09 -5.83 -9.10
C PHE A 8 -1.79 -4.34 -9.28
N LEU A 9 -2.40 -3.73 -10.30
CA LEU A 9 -2.32 -2.30 -10.58
C LEU A 9 -3.58 -1.60 -10.09
N ILE A 10 -3.47 -0.92 -8.96
CA ILE A 10 -4.61 -0.38 -8.22
C ILE A 10 -4.80 1.11 -8.50
N HIS A 11 -5.98 1.51 -8.96
CA HIS A 11 -6.37 2.91 -9.22
C HIS A 11 -5.33 3.74 -10.01
N PRO A 12 -4.78 3.23 -11.13
CA PRO A 12 -3.78 4.00 -11.88
C PRO A 12 -4.37 5.28 -12.47
N CYS A 13 -3.55 6.34 -12.53
CA CYS A 13 -3.90 7.60 -13.19
C CYS A 13 -5.10 8.32 -12.54
N CYS A 14 -5.18 8.41 -11.21
CA CYS A 14 -6.28 9.10 -10.52
C CYS A 14 -6.07 10.63 -10.43
N TYR A 15 -4.83 11.11 -10.55
CA TYR A 15 -4.48 12.53 -10.45
C TYR A 15 -4.30 13.19 -11.83
N GLU A 16 -3.68 12.50 -12.78
CA GLU A 16 -3.38 13.00 -14.13
C GLU A 16 -4.61 13.52 -14.90
N PRO A 17 -5.81 12.91 -14.80
CA PRO A 17 -7.01 13.39 -15.50
C PRO A 17 -7.68 14.60 -14.83
N LEU A 18 -7.24 15.00 -13.63
CA LEU A 18 -7.87 16.10 -12.90
C LEU A 18 -7.68 17.43 -13.65
N ALA A 19 -8.72 18.25 -13.63
CA ALA A 19 -8.68 19.56 -14.27
C ALA A 19 -7.66 20.49 -13.56
N PRO A 20 -6.94 21.37 -14.29
CA PRO A 20 -5.89 22.21 -13.71
C PRO A 20 -6.33 23.07 -12.52
N GLU A 21 -7.58 23.52 -12.51
CA GLU A 21 -8.19 24.27 -11.41
C GLU A 21 -8.36 23.44 -10.13
N VAL A 22 -8.71 22.16 -10.25
CA VAL A 22 -8.80 21.23 -9.11
C VAL A 22 -7.40 20.96 -8.56
N VAL A 23 -6.44 20.69 -9.45
CA VAL A 23 -5.04 20.47 -9.07
C VAL A 23 -4.46 21.66 -8.29
N ARG A 24 -4.73 22.89 -8.74
CA ARG A 24 -4.31 24.11 -8.03
C ARG A 24 -5.03 24.30 -6.71
N ARG A 25 -6.36 24.15 -6.68
CA ARG A 25 -7.19 24.37 -5.47
C ARG A 25 -6.77 23.43 -4.34
N ASP A 26 -6.55 22.16 -4.67
CA ASP A 26 -6.30 21.10 -3.67
C ASP A 26 -4.80 20.82 -3.48
N ASN A 27 -3.94 21.62 -4.14
CA ASN A 27 -2.48 21.51 -4.08
C ASN A 27 -1.97 20.08 -4.41
N LEU A 28 -2.46 19.54 -5.54
CA LEU A 28 -2.20 18.15 -5.97
C LEU A 28 -1.09 18.03 -7.02
N GLN A 29 -0.42 19.13 -7.37
CA GLN A 29 0.60 19.18 -8.42
C GLN A 29 1.70 18.12 -8.21
N LEU A 30 2.13 17.94 -6.95
CA LEU A 30 3.09 16.91 -6.56
C LEU A 30 2.65 15.50 -6.96
N PHE A 31 1.39 15.14 -6.71
CA PHE A 31 0.87 13.81 -6.97
C PHE A 31 0.67 13.56 -8.46
N VAL A 32 0.25 14.59 -9.22
CA VAL A 32 0.20 14.56 -10.68
C VAL A 32 1.58 14.28 -11.28
N GLU A 33 2.63 14.95 -10.78
CA GLU A 33 4.01 14.74 -11.22
C GLU A 33 4.53 13.35 -10.87
N CYS A 34 4.29 12.92 -9.62
CA CYS A 34 4.65 11.57 -9.18
C CYS A 34 3.98 10.50 -10.04
N GLU A 35 2.68 10.63 -10.30
CA GLU A 35 1.91 9.68 -11.09
C GLU A 35 2.38 9.61 -12.55
N ARG A 36 2.71 10.75 -13.17
CA ARG A 36 3.29 10.76 -14.53
C ARG A 36 4.60 10.00 -14.61
N GLU A 37 5.48 10.15 -13.61
CA GLU A 37 6.75 9.43 -13.57
C GLU A 37 6.54 7.94 -13.28
N VAL A 38 5.65 7.60 -12.36
CA VAL A 38 5.34 6.21 -12.02
C VAL A 38 4.64 5.49 -13.18
N LYS A 39 3.74 6.16 -13.91
CA LYS A 39 3.08 5.63 -15.11
C LYS A 39 4.08 5.22 -16.20
N LYS A 40 5.13 6.01 -16.42
CA LYS A 40 6.22 5.62 -17.34
C LYS A 40 6.86 4.30 -16.91
N ARG A 41 7.05 4.09 -15.60
CA ARG A 41 7.59 2.84 -15.06
C ARG A 41 6.60 1.68 -15.15
N TRP A 42 5.29 1.92 -14.98
CA TRP A 42 4.28 0.90 -15.24
C TRP A 42 4.33 0.43 -16.69
N LEU A 43 4.37 1.36 -17.65
CA LEU A 43 4.43 1.04 -19.07
C LEU A 43 5.70 0.27 -19.44
N ALA A 44 6.87 0.73 -19.00
CA ALA A 44 8.12 0.00 -19.19
C ALA A 44 8.07 -1.38 -18.52
N GLY A 45 7.54 -1.41 -17.29
CA GLY A 45 7.39 -2.61 -16.50
C GLY A 45 6.37 -3.61 -17.05
N LEU A 46 5.47 -3.24 -17.97
CA LEU A 46 4.59 -4.14 -18.72
C LEU A 46 5.26 -4.66 -19.99
N ALA A 47 5.99 -3.80 -20.70
CA ALA A 47 6.69 -4.16 -21.94
C ALA A 47 7.76 -5.25 -21.72
N ASP A 48 8.40 -5.25 -20.55
CA ASP A 48 9.48 -6.19 -20.22
C ASP A 48 9.00 -7.54 -19.65
N ARG A 49 7.69 -7.81 -19.58
CA ARG A 49 7.17 -8.95 -18.79
C ARG A 49 7.07 -10.27 -19.56
N PRO A 50 7.26 -11.40 -18.86
CA PRO A 50 7.01 -12.73 -19.41
C PRO A 50 5.57 -12.93 -19.88
N ALA A 51 5.40 -13.80 -20.88
CA ALA A 51 4.10 -14.12 -21.49
C ALA A 51 3.06 -14.73 -20.51
N ASN A 52 3.50 -15.24 -19.36
CA ASN A 52 2.67 -15.85 -18.32
C ASN A 52 2.33 -14.88 -17.16
N THR A 53 2.43 -13.57 -17.39
CA THR A 53 2.00 -12.55 -16.44
C THR A 53 0.52 -12.21 -16.63
N LEU A 54 -0.26 -12.20 -15.55
CA LEU A 54 -1.62 -11.64 -15.50
C LEU A 54 -1.59 -10.22 -14.91
N LEU A 55 -2.15 -9.24 -15.59
CA LEU A 55 -2.40 -7.92 -15.04
C LEU A 55 -3.83 -7.84 -14.49
N VAL A 56 -3.97 -7.41 -13.24
CA VAL A 56 -5.23 -6.98 -12.63
C VAL A 56 -5.21 -5.46 -12.53
N GLN A 57 -5.93 -4.77 -13.41
CA GLN A 57 -6.08 -3.32 -13.35
C GLN A 57 -7.40 -2.96 -12.67
N LEU A 58 -7.36 -2.54 -11.40
CA LEU A 58 -8.54 -2.10 -10.67
C LEU A 58 -8.76 -0.61 -10.88
N GLY A 59 -9.70 -0.25 -11.76
CA GLY A 59 -10.04 1.14 -12.08
C GLY A 59 -9.01 1.85 -12.98
N GLY A 60 -9.08 3.18 -13.01
CA GLY A 60 -8.23 4.00 -13.87
C GLY A 60 -8.69 4.04 -15.34
N PRO A 61 -7.86 4.56 -16.26
CA PRO A 61 -8.26 4.81 -17.64
C PRO A 61 -8.24 3.54 -18.49
N VAL A 62 -9.28 3.39 -19.33
CA VAL A 62 -9.41 2.30 -20.32
C VAL A 62 -8.22 2.28 -21.29
N ALA A 63 -7.69 3.45 -21.67
CA ALA A 63 -6.53 3.51 -22.55
C ALA A 63 -5.28 2.80 -21.98
N LEU A 64 -5.10 2.78 -20.65
CA LEU A 64 -3.98 2.04 -20.04
C LEU A 64 -4.21 0.53 -20.11
N ARG A 65 -5.47 0.09 -19.93
CA ARG A 65 -5.86 -1.31 -20.10
C ARG A 65 -5.60 -1.76 -21.54
N ASP A 66 -5.98 -0.95 -22.52
CA ASP A 66 -5.82 -1.29 -23.94
C ASP A 66 -4.32 -1.42 -24.30
N ILE A 67 -3.46 -0.55 -23.78
CA ILE A 67 -2.00 -0.69 -23.91
C ILE A 67 -1.50 -1.99 -23.24
N ALA A 68 -2.00 -2.34 -22.06
CA ALA A 68 -1.63 -3.59 -21.42
C ALA A 68 -2.06 -4.83 -22.23
N ILE A 69 -3.21 -4.75 -22.91
CA ILE A 69 -3.69 -5.80 -23.83
C ILE A 69 -2.74 -5.95 -25.03
N GLU A 70 -2.19 -4.86 -25.55
CA GLU A 70 -1.19 -4.92 -26.64
C GLU A 70 0.08 -5.66 -26.22
N TYR A 71 0.52 -5.52 -24.96
CA TYR A 71 1.72 -6.19 -24.45
C TYR A 71 1.49 -7.64 -24.00
N LEU A 72 0.42 -7.89 -23.25
CA LEU A 72 0.19 -9.19 -22.58
C LEU A 72 -0.84 -10.07 -23.30
N GLY A 73 -1.65 -9.48 -24.17
CA GLY A 73 -2.82 -10.13 -24.76
C GLY A 73 -4.08 -9.98 -23.89
N ALA A 74 -5.25 -9.99 -24.54
CA ALA A 74 -6.53 -9.70 -23.89
C ALA A 74 -6.88 -10.67 -22.75
N SER A 75 -6.55 -11.95 -22.89
CA SER A 75 -6.79 -12.95 -21.84
C SER A 75 -5.98 -12.69 -20.58
N ALA A 76 -4.79 -12.09 -20.72
CA ALA A 76 -3.86 -11.80 -19.62
C ALA A 76 -4.10 -10.44 -18.94
N VAL A 77 -5.22 -9.76 -19.25
CA VAL A 77 -5.60 -8.50 -18.61
C VAL A 77 -7.01 -8.62 -18.02
N PHE A 78 -7.09 -8.60 -16.70
CA PHE A 78 -8.34 -8.55 -15.95
C PHE A 78 -8.64 -7.10 -15.52
N TYR A 79 -9.83 -6.62 -15.89
CA TYR A 79 -10.31 -5.28 -15.60
C TYR A 79 -11.70 -5.36 -14.93
N PRO A 80 -11.78 -5.54 -13.60
CA PRO A 80 -13.04 -5.74 -12.88
C PRO A 80 -14.02 -4.58 -13.10
N GLN A 81 -15.31 -4.90 -13.13
CA GLN A 81 -16.41 -3.93 -13.28
C GLN A 81 -17.32 -3.86 -12.06
N SER A 82 -17.06 -4.66 -11.02
CA SER A 82 -17.82 -4.62 -9.77
C SER A 82 -17.94 -3.21 -9.23
N GLU A 83 -19.19 -2.78 -9.01
CA GLU A 83 -19.50 -1.55 -8.30
C GLU A 83 -19.36 -1.72 -6.79
N PHE A 84 -19.02 -0.62 -6.12
CA PHE A 84 -18.95 -0.60 -4.66
C PHE A 84 -20.36 -0.78 -4.07
N PRO A 85 -20.56 -1.67 -3.08
CA PRO A 85 -21.87 -1.89 -2.48
C PRO A 85 -22.45 -0.62 -1.85
N ALA A 86 -23.76 -0.42 -2.00
CA ALA A 86 -24.46 0.76 -1.47
C ALA A 86 -24.42 0.86 0.07
N ASP A 87 -24.26 -0.27 0.76
CA ASP A 87 -24.12 -0.35 2.22
C ASP A 87 -22.69 -0.06 2.71
N GLY A 88 -21.75 0.15 1.78
CA GLY A 88 -20.35 0.41 2.09
C GLY A 88 -19.54 -0.83 2.50
N SER A 89 -20.08 -2.04 2.35
CA SER A 89 -19.44 -3.27 2.83
C SER A 89 -18.19 -3.65 2.02
N LEU A 90 -17.01 -3.40 2.58
CA LEU A 90 -15.73 -3.79 1.97
C LEU A 90 -15.61 -5.30 1.76
N SER A 91 -16.02 -6.10 2.75
CA SER A 91 -15.94 -7.56 2.65
C SER A 91 -16.83 -8.13 1.54
N GLU A 92 -17.98 -7.51 1.29
CA GLU A 92 -18.84 -7.85 0.15
C GLU A 92 -18.19 -7.43 -1.16
N TYR A 93 -17.62 -6.22 -1.21
CA TYR A 93 -16.92 -5.73 -2.40
C TYR A 93 -15.78 -6.65 -2.83
N TYR A 94 -14.93 -7.07 -1.89
CA TYR A 94 -13.82 -7.98 -2.18
C TYR A 94 -14.29 -9.37 -2.65
N ARG A 95 -15.42 -9.87 -2.12
CA ARG A 95 -16.04 -11.12 -2.60
C ARG A 95 -16.47 -11.00 -4.06
N ARG A 96 -17.07 -9.87 -4.45
CA ARG A 96 -17.49 -9.61 -5.85
C ARG A 96 -16.30 -9.52 -6.79
N LEU A 97 -15.28 -8.75 -6.43
CA LEU A 97 -14.04 -8.64 -7.21
C LEU A 97 -13.37 -10.00 -7.43
N THR A 98 -13.32 -10.83 -6.39
CA THR A 98 -12.73 -12.18 -6.48
C THR A 98 -13.59 -13.11 -7.34
N ALA A 99 -14.91 -13.01 -7.27
CA ALA A 99 -15.81 -13.79 -8.12
C ALA A 99 -15.67 -13.42 -9.60
N GLU A 100 -15.54 -12.12 -9.91
CA GLU A 100 -15.24 -11.65 -11.27
C GLU A 100 -13.87 -12.14 -11.74
N PHE A 101 -12.85 -12.08 -10.88
CA PHE A 101 -11.51 -12.60 -11.19
C PHE A 101 -11.59 -14.09 -11.57
N ASN A 102 -12.25 -14.92 -10.77
CA ASN A 102 -12.40 -16.34 -11.03
C ASN A 102 -13.17 -16.63 -12.33
N THR A 103 -14.17 -15.78 -12.64
CA THR A 103 -14.91 -15.84 -13.91
C THR A 103 -13.99 -15.54 -15.09
N HIS A 104 -13.14 -14.50 -14.98
CA HIS A 104 -12.15 -14.15 -16.01
C HIS A 104 -11.14 -15.27 -16.24
N ILE A 105 -10.59 -15.86 -15.17
CA ILE A 105 -9.66 -17.00 -15.24
C ILE A 105 -10.31 -18.17 -15.98
N THR A 106 -11.54 -18.53 -15.61
CA THR A 106 -12.27 -19.65 -16.21
C THR A 106 -12.60 -19.41 -17.68
N ALA A 107 -13.12 -18.23 -18.01
CA ALA A 107 -13.52 -17.87 -19.37
C ALA A 107 -12.35 -17.87 -20.37
N ASN A 108 -11.14 -17.62 -19.88
CA ASN A 108 -9.92 -17.56 -20.68
C ASN A 108 -9.04 -18.82 -20.58
N ALA A 109 -9.55 -19.90 -19.97
CA ALA A 109 -8.79 -21.14 -19.74
C ALA A 109 -7.40 -20.88 -19.12
N LEU A 110 -7.36 -19.98 -18.15
CA LEU A 110 -6.18 -19.67 -17.35
C LEU A 110 -6.18 -20.52 -16.08
N THR A 111 -4.99 -20.78 -15.56
CA THR A 111 -4.80 -21.45 -14.27
C THR A 111 -3.63 -20.79 -13.56
N PHE A 112 -3.61 -20.85 -12.23
CA PHE A 112 -2.47 -20.46 -11.42
C PHE A 112 -2.48 -21.30 -10.13
N ASP A 113 -1.32 -21.49 -9.53
CA ASP A 113 -1.20 -22.14 -8.23
C ASP A 113 -1.04 -21.07 -7.13
N PRO A 114 -2.04 -20.88 -6.23
CA PRO A 114 -1.93 -19.93 -5.13
C PRO A 114 -0.74 -20.17 -4.19
N ALA A 115 -0.17 -21.37 -4.18
CA ALA A 115 0.99 -21.70 -3.36
C ALA A 115 2.31 -21.13 -3.90
N THR A 116 2.42 -20.98 -5.23
CA THR A 116 3.70 -20.70 -5.89
C THR A 116 3.68 -19.44 -6.77
N VAL A 117 2.50 -18.96 -7.17
CA VAL A 117 2.36 -17.73 -7.97
C VAL A 117 3.02 -16.55 -7.26
N ALA A 118 3.90 -15.86 -7.97
CA ALA A 118 4.47 -14.61 -7.52
C ALA A 118 3.48 -13.46 -7.78
N SER A 119 3.54 -12.40 -6.97
CA SER A 119 2.74 -11.21 -7.26
C SER A 119 3.40 -9.91 -6.83
N GLU A 120 3.02 -8.83 -7.50
CA GLU A 120 3.51 -7.47 -7.25
C GLU A 120 2.36 -6.48 -7.06
N LEU A 121 2.56 -5.46 -6.24
CA LEU A 121 1.59 -4.38 -6.01
C LEU A 121 2.09 -3.05 -6.55
N TRP A 122 1.34 -2.47 -7.47
CA TRP A 122 1.57 -1.18 -8.13
C TRP A 122 0.31 -0.31 -7.98
N GLY A 123 0.44 0.99 -8.26
CA GLY A 123 -0.72 1.87 -8.40
C GLY A 123 -0.70 3.08 -7.49
N GLU A 124 -1.87 3.62 -7.22
CA GLU A 124 -2.03 4.82 -6.40
C GLU A 124 -2.33 4.48 -4.94
N SER A 125 -1.83 5.34 -4.05
CA SER A 125 -1.91 5.24 -2.60
C SER A 125 -1.11 4.07 -2.06
N PHE A 126 0.21 4.27 -1.99
CA PHE A 126 1.15 3.39 -1.29
C PHE A 126 0.66 3.04 0.11
N GLU A 127 0.06 4.01 0.80
CA GLU A 127 -0.42 3.89 2.17
C GLU A 127 -1.72 3.11 2.29
N GLY A 128 -2.62 3.27 1.32
CA GLY A 128 -4.03 2.92 1.46
C GLY A 128 -4.53 1.94 0.41
N CYS A 129 -4.78 2.42 -0.80
CA CYS A 129 -5.46 1.63 -1.84
C CYS A 129 -4.63 0.42 -2.26
N VAL A 130 -3.34 0.63 -2.59
CA VAL A 130 -2.47 -0.47 -3.04
C VAL A 130 -2.42 -1.62 -2.01
N PRO A 131 -2.07 -1.39 -0.73
CA PRO A 131 -2.05 -2.48 0.25
C PRO A 131 -3.45 -2.99 0.61
N GLY A 132 -4.48 -2.13 0.60
CA GLY A 132 -5.85 -2.51 0.90
C GLY A 132 -6.42 -3.52 -0.09
N TYR A 133 -6.40 -3.20 -1.38
CA TYR A 133 -6.90 -4.09 -2.43
C TYR A 133 -5.94 -5.25 -2.72
N GLY A 134 -4.63 -5.00 -2.74
CA GLY A 134 -3.62 -6.04 -2.93
C GLY A 134 -3.70 -7.12 -1.86
N GLY A 135 -3.81 -6.72 -0.60
CA GLY A 135 -4.00 -7.63 0.53
C GLY A 135 -5.34 -8.35 0.48
N ALA A 136 -6.41 -7.69 0.01
CA ALA A 136 -7.71 -8.32 -0.20
C ALA A 136 -7.64 -9.40 -1.29
N PHE A 137 -7.06 -9.12 -2.46
CA PHE A 137 -6.88 -10.16 -3.48
C PHE A 137 -6.04 -11.32 -2.94
N ALA A 138 -4.96 -11.05 -2.22
CA ALA A 138 -4.14 -12.10 -1.62
C ALA A 138 -4.93 -12.98 -0.64
N GLU A 139 -5.74 -12.38 0.21
CA GLU A 139 -6.59 -13.08 1.18
C GLU A 139 -7.64 -13.96 0.48
N TYR A 140 -8.41 -13.36 -0.43
CA TYR A 140 -9.56 -14.03 -1.05
C TYR A 140 -9.18 -15.01 -2.15
N LEU A 141 -8.01 -14.85 -2.79
CA LEU A 141 -7.42 -15.85 -3.68
C LEU A 141 -6.57 -16.89 -2.94
N ASN A 142 -6.44 -16.78 -1.62
CA ASN A 142 -5.65 -17.67 -0.76
C ASN A 142 -4.17 -17.79 -1.20
N LEU A 143 -3.57 -16.67 -1.61
CA LEU A 143 -2.17 -16.62 -2.00
C LEU A 143 -1.28 -16.94 -0.78
N ARG A 144 -0.37 -17.91 -0.95
CA ARG A 144 0.60 -18.27 0.09
C ARG A 144 1.81 -17.35 0.08
N GLN A 145 2.19 -16.88 -1.09
CA GLN A 145 3.21 -15.84 -1.23
C GLN A 145 2.57 -14.46 -1.08
N SER A 146 3.13 -13.64 -0.19
CA SER A 146 2.71 -12.25 -0.03
C SER A 146 3.00 -11.46 -1.32
N PRO A 147 2.04 -10.69 -1.85
CA PRO A 147 2.33 -9.75 -2.92
C PRO A 147 3.45 -8.80 -2.52
N LYS A 148 4.44 -8.67 -3.41
CA LYS A 148 5.57 -7.79 -3.20
C LYS A 148 5.18 -6.35 -3.53
N MET A 149 5.12 -5.49 -2.53
CA MET A 149 4.97 -4.06 -2.74
C MET A 149 6.20 -3.49 -3.47
N ARG A 150 5.95 -2.75 -4.55
CA ARG A 150 6.99 -2.09 -5.36
C ARG A 150 6.84 -0.57 -5.16
N PHE A 151 7.47 0.00 -4.13
CA PHE A 151 7.31 1.42 -3.77
C PHE A 151 7.58 2.35 -4.97
N GLU A 152 8.57 2.04 -5.79
CA GLU A 152 8.91 2.78 -7.01
C GLU A 152 7.84 2.73 -8.12
N MET A 153 6.91 1.77 -8.02
CA MET A 153 5.72 1.60 -8.85
C MET A 153 4.45 2.11 -8.16
N THR A 154 4.59 2.89 -7.07
CA THR A 154 3.45 3.47 -6.36
C THR A 154 3.49 4.98 -6.31
N VAL A 155 2.30 5.59 -6.28
CA VAL A 155 2.12 7.00 -5.87
C VAL A 155 1.83 7.01 -4.38
N TYR A 156 2.59 7.79 -3.61
CA TYR A 156 2.34 7.99 -2.19
C TYR A 156 1.41 9.18 -1.94
N ASP A 157 0.66 9.12 -0.85
CA ASP A 157 -0.31 10.14 -0.44
C ASP A 157 0.29 11.13 0.56
N SER A 158 1.41 10.78 1.19
CA SER A 158 2.03 11.55 2.26
C SER A 158 3.14 12.45 1.72
N ARG A 159 2.96 13.77 1.81
CA ARG A 159 3.87 14.76 1.22
C ARG A 159 5.32 14.67 1.76
N PHE A 160 5.50 14.24 3.00
CA PHE A 160 6.84 14.09 3.59
C PHE A 160 7.65 12.92 2.99
N LEU A 161 7.03 12.01 2.22
CA LEU A 161 7.75 11.01 1.43
C LEU A 161 8.35 11.57 0.15
N PHE A 162 7.96 12.78 -0.25
CA PHE A 162 8.57 13.43 -1.41
C PHE A 162 10.09 13.53 -1.23
N LYS A 163 10.81 12.99 -2.22
CA LYS A 163 12.28 12.91 -2.23
C LYS A 163 12.85 12.21 -0.99
N ALA A 164 12.15 11.22 -0.43
CA ALA A 164 12.73 10.32 0.54
C ALA A 164 14.09 9.83 0.04
N ARG A 165 15.10 9.93 0.89
CA ARG A 165 16.51 9.65 0.57
C ARG A 165 16.79 8.16 0.55
N HIS A 166 16.10 7.44 1.42
CA HIS A 166 16.25 6.02 1.60
C HIS A 166 14.93 5.42 2.09
N TRP A 167 14.69 4.16 1.75
CA TRP A 167 13.65 3.34 2.35
C TRP A 167 14.12 1.90 2.49
N GLU A 168 13.65 1.23 3.52
CA GLU A 168 13.87 -0.19 3.74
C GLU A 168 12.62 -0.86 4.31
N LEU A 169 12.65 -2.18 4.29
CA LEU A 169 11.59 -3.06 4.75
C LEU A 169 12.06 -3.82 5.99
N ILE A 170 11.26 -3.83 7.05
CA ILE A 170 11.49 -4.69 8.21
C ILE A 170 10.28 -5.64 8.34
N PRO A 171 10.45 -6.95 8.06
CA PRO A 171 9.38 -7.91 8.27
C PRO A 171 9.11 -8.09 9.77
N LEU A 172 7.83 -8.08 10.17
CA LEU A 172 7.46 -8.42 11.55
C LEU A 172 7.42 -9.93 11.70
N ALA A 173 8.16 -10.45 12.68
CA ALA A 173 8.32 -11.89 12.90
C ALA A 173 6.97 -12.62 13.01
N ASN A 174 6.88 -13.79 12.36
CA ASN A 174 5.71 -14.67 12.37
C ASN A 174 4.41 -14.00 11.88
N SER A 175 4.51 -13.04 10.95
CA SER A 175 3.36 -12.35 10.37
C SER A 175 3.56 -12.06 8.88
N ASP A 176 2.48 -11.67 8.21
CA ASP A 176 2.48 -11.09 6.86
C ASP A 176 2.58 -9.56 6.87
N VAL A 177 2.89 -8.98 8.03
CA VAL A 177 2.97 -7.52 8.23
C VAL A 177 4.41 -7.07 8.05
N GLU A 178 4.56 -5.97 7.34
CA GLU A 178 5.85 -5.33 7.10
C GLU A 178 5.84 -3.91 7.66
N ALA A 179 6.92 -3.51 8.32
CA ALA A 179 7.19 -2.11 8.58
C ALA A 179 7.97 -1.51 7.41
N TRP A 180 7.40 -0.47 6.82
CA TRP A 180 8.06 0.35 5.82
C TRP A 180 8.62 1.57 6.50
N ILE A 181 9.94 1.77 6.39
CA ILE A 181 10.66 2.86 7.04
C ILE A 181 11.38 3.69 5.98
N PHE A 182 11.34 5.00 6.15
CA PHE A 182 11.85 6.00 5.22
C PHE A 182 12.74 7.00 5.94
N GLU A 183 13.89 7.31 5.36
CA GLU A 183 14.62 8.54 5.66
C GLU A 183 14.07 9.64 4.75
N CYS A 184 13.33 10.58 5.33
CA CYS A 184 12.71 11.68 4.60
C CYS A 184 13.74 12.75 4.19
N HIS A 185 13.37 13.59 3.22
CA HIS A 185 14.27 14.61 2.68
C HIS A 185 14.71 15.66 3.72
N ASP A 186 13.91 15.87 4.77
CA ASP A 186 14.17 16.75 5.91
C ASP A 186 15.10 16.12 6.96
N GLY A 187 15.57 14.88 6.74
CA GLY A 187 16.45 14.14 7.64
C GLY A 187 15.72 13.41 8.78
N THR A 188 14.40 13.47 8.82
CA THR A 188 13.58 12.73 9.79
C THR A 188 13.25 11.32 9.29
N GLY A 189 12.86 10.44 10.20
CA GLY A 189 12.32 9.12 9.89
C GLY A 189 10.80 9.17 9.71
N ALA A 190 10.26 8.35 8.82
CA ALA A 190 8.83 8.01 8.75
C ALA A 190 8.67 6.49 8.70
N ALA A 191 7.67 5.95 9.38
CA ALA A 191 7.35 4.53 9.28
C ALA A 191 5.85 4.25 9.35
N MET A 192 5.44 3.21 8.64
CA MET A 192 4.09 2.65 8.69
C MET A 192 4.12 1.13 8.60
N PHE A 193 2.99 0.50 8.94
CA PHE A 193 2.85 -0.95 8.95
C PHE A 193 1.78 -1.36 7.95
N GLN A 194 2.08 -2.35 7.12
CA GLN A 194 1.16 -2.82 6.09
C GLN A 194 1.05 -4.33 6.11
N ALA A 195 -0.18 -4.83 6.07
CA ALA A 195 -0.43 -6.25 5.83
C ALA A 195 -0.26 -6.57 4.34
N ARG A 196 0.14 -7.80 4.04
CA ARG A 196 0.29 -8.26 2.65
C ARG A 196 -0.68 -9.35 2.26
N ARG A 197 -1.23 -10.09 3.23
CA ARG A 197 -2.14 -11.22 2.98
C ARG A 197 -3.52 -11.05 3.60
N THR A 198 -3.83 -9.86 4.08
CA THR A 198 -5.15 -9.50 4.57
C THR A 198 -5.56 -8.14 4.02
N ALA A 199 -6.86 -7.93 3.87
CA ALA A 199 -7.40 -6.64 3.47
C ALA A 199 -7.15 -5.58 4.55
N GLN A 200 -6.14 -4.72 4.36
CA GLN A 200 -5.66 -3.80 5.40
C GLN A 200 -6.77 -2.90 6.00
N TRP A 201 -7.72 -2.42 5.21
CA TRP A 201 -8.79 -1.52 5.69
C TRP A 201 -9.79 -2.15 6.67
N ILE A 202 -9.81 -3.48 6.77
CA ILE A 202 -10.64 -4.21 7.73
C ILE A 202 -9.80 -5.06 8.69
N ASP A 203 -8.48 -4.82 8.73
CA ASP A 203 -7.57 -5.56 9.59
C ASP A 203 -7.47 -4.93 10.99
N GLU A 204 -8.07 -5.62 11.96
CA GLU A 204 -8.14 -5.20 13.36
C GLU A 204 -6.91 -5.59 14.19
N ARG A 205 -5.94 -6.33 13.62
CA ARG A 205 -4.69 -6.65 14.34
C ARG A 205 -4.00 -5.35 14.72
N ARG A 206 -3.41 -5.32 15.91
CA ARG A 206 -2.77 -4.13 16.45
C ARG A 206 -1.27 -4.25 16.40
N VAL A 207 -0.61 -3.19 15.95
CA VAL A 207 0.82 -2.99 16.11
C VAL A 207 1.05 -2.30 17.44
N HIS A 208 1.99 -2.83 18.24
CA HIS A 208 2.41 -2.29 19.52
C HIS A 208 3.85 -1.79 19.45
N LEU A 209 4.06 -0.60 20.00
CA LEU A 209 5.31 0.13 19.98
C LEU A 209 5.62 0.72 21.36
N GLN A 210 6.89 1.04 21.58
CA GLN A 210 7.35 1.84 22.71
C GLN A 210 7.88 3.16 22.14
N LEU A 211 7.14 4.24 22.35
CA LEU A 211 7.42 5.54 21.72
C LEU A 211 7.94 6.54 22.75
N ASP A 212 9.04 7.20 22.43
CA ASP A 212 9.57 8.35 23.15
C ASP A 212 8.69 9.58 22.88
N ASP A 213 8.05 10.10 23.92
CA ASP A 213 7.06 11.17 23.84
C ASP A 213 7.62 12.57 23.51
N LYS A 214 8.95 12.69 23.40
CA LYS A 214 9.65 13.91 22.99
C LYS A 214 10.23 13.79 21.59
N ARG A 215 10.69 12.60 21.21
CA ARG A 215 11.48 12.40 19.97
C ARG A 215 10.69 11.73 18.85
N LEU A 216 9.56 11.11 19.15
CA LEU A 216 8.68 10.45 18.21
C LEU A 216 7.28 11.05 18.26
N GLN A 217 6.60 10.99 17.13
CA GLN A 217 5.20 11.36 17.04
C GLN A 217 4.46 10.37 16.15
N VAL A 218 3.16 10.22 16.37
CA VAL A 218 2.25 9.64 15.38
C VAL A 218 1.52 10.79 14.70
N CYS A 219 1.51 10.81 13.38
CA CYS A 219 0.81 11.83 12.59
C CYS A 219 -0.09 11.22 11.52
N ASP A 220 -0.96 12.03 10.94
CA ASP A 220 -1.67 11.66 9.71
C ASP A 220 -0.82 11.91 8.44
N LYS A 221 -1.39 11.64 7.26
CA LYS A 221 -0.75 11.85 5.95
C LYS A 221 -0.39 13.32 5.68
N GLN A 222 -1.09 14.25 6.31
CA GLN A 222 -0.84 15.68 6.21
C GLN A 222 0.26 16.15 7.17
N GLY A 223 0.68 15.29 8.10
CA GLY A 223 1.69 15.58 9.10
C GLY A 223 1.13 16.15 10.40
N TYR A 224 -0.20 16.17 10.58
CA TYR A 224 -0.79 16.63 11.83
C TYR A 224 -0.56 15.61 12.94
N THR A 225 -0.06 16.08 14.07
CA THR A 225 0.27 15.24 15.22
C THR A 225 -1.01 14.70 15.88
N LEU A 226 -1.07 13.39 16.04
CA LEU A 226 -2.12 12.63 16.72
C LEU A 226 -1.65 12.13 18.09
N TRP A 227 -0.33 11.86 18.20
CA TRP A 227 0.32 11.46 19.43
C TRP A 227 1.75 12.03 19.48
N PRO A 228 2.23 12.53 20.63
CA PRO A 228 1.47 12.70 21.88
C PRO A 228 0.35 13.73 21.71
N GLN A 229 -0.76 13.56 22.46
CA GLN A 229 -1.92 14.46 22.36
C GLN A 229 -1.60 15.87 22.85
N THR A 230 -0.72 15.96 23.86
CA THR A 230 -0.19 17.22 24.36
C THR A 230 1.25 17.40 23.86
N PRO A 231 1.60 18.59 23.33
CA PRO A 231 2.97 18.89 22.95
C PRO A 231 3.95 18.70 24.12
N TRP A 232 5.18 18.35 23.80
CA TRP A 232 6.25 18.33 24.80
C TRP A 232 6.59 19.75 25.25
N GLU A 233 6.76 19.96 26.55
CA GLU A 233 7.09 21.26 27.14
C GLU A 233 8.47 21.23 27.80
N LYS A 234 9.15 22.39 27.78
CA LYS A 234 10.48 22.54 28.39
C LYS A 234 10.42 22.20 29.88
N GLY A 235 11.22 21.22 30.30
CA GLY A 235 11.29 20.76 31.69
C GLY A 235 10.43 19.52 31.99
N LYS A 236 9.58 19.09 31.05
CA LYS A 236 8.92 17.78 31.13
C LYS A 236 9.96 16.67 30.97
N ALA A 237 9.92 15.68 31.87
CA ALA A 237 10.75 14.48 31.74
C ALA A 237 10.38 13.71 30.47
N GLU A 238 11.40 13.24 29.75
CA GLU A 238 11.24 12.34 28.60
C GLU A 238 10.72 10.99 29.11
N ALA A 239 9.71 10.44 28.44
CA ALA A 239 9.14 9.15 28.79
C ALA A 239 8.97 8.27 27.54
N VAL A 240 9.30 6.99 27.70
CA VAL A 240 8.95 5.96 26.72
C VAL A 240 7.61 5.38 27.14
N LEU A 241 6.62 5.50 26.26
CA LEU A 241 5.24 5.14 26.54
C LEU A 241 4.76 4.05 25.55
N PRO A 242 3.94 3.10 26.02
CA PRO A 242 3.32 2.13 25.13
C PRO A 242 2.34 2.85 24.20
N TYR A 243 2.40 2.51 22.91
CA TYR A 243 1.46 2.96 21.89
C TYR A 243 0.97 1.77 21.08
N SER A 244 -0.31 1.80 20.68
CA SER A 244 -0.82 0.83 19.73
C SER A 244 -1.81 1.42 18.74
N MET A 245 -1.78 0.91 17.51
CA MET A 245 -2.72 1.26 16.44
C MET A 245 -3.15 0.01 15.68
N THR A 246 -4.36 0.03 15.13
CA THR A 246 -4.81 -1.07 14.24
C THR A 246 -4.15 -0.97 12.88
N LEU A 247 -4.03 -2.07 12.14
CA LEU A 247 -3.52 -2.04 10.77
C LEU A 247 -4.43 -1.24 9.84
N LYS A 248 -5.74 -1.27 10.06
CA LYS A 248 -6.68 -0.36 9.37
C LYS A 248 -6.48 1.10 9.68
N ASP A 249 -5.84 1.49 10.79
CA ASP A 249 -5.44 2.88 11.06
C ASP A 249 -4.12 3.23 10.36
N CYS A 250 -3.27 2.24 10.09
CA CYS A 250 -1.98 2.44 9.43
C CYS A 250 -2.11 2.89 7.97
N ASN A 251 -3.31 2.85 7.38
CA ASN A 251 -3.56 3.41 6.05
C ASN A 251 -3.49 4.95 6.01
N TRP A 252 -3.52 5.64 7.16
CA TRP A 252 -3.35 7.09 7.25
C TRP A 252 -2.45 7.54 8.41
N ARG A 253 -2.11 6.66 9.36
CA ARG A 253 -1.20 6.97 10.46
C ARG A 253 0.25 6.59 10.17
N TRP A 254 1.14 7.48 10.56
CA TRP A 254 2.58 7.35 10.42
C TRP A 254 3.27 7.58 11.75
N VAL A 255 4.30 6.80 12.05
CA VAL A 255 5.27 7.14 13.10
C VAL A 255 6.35 8.00 12.47
N ARG A 256 6.68 9.14 13.07
CA ARG A 256 7.71 10.08 12.59
C ARG A 256 8.75 10.31 13.67
N SER A 257 10.01 10.45 13.27
CA SER A 257 11.04 10.98 14.15
C SER A 257 11.12 12.49 14.06
N VAL A 258 11.26 13.17 15.19
CA VAL A 258 11.39 14.65 15.24
C VAL A 258 12.76 15.07 15.77
N GLY A 259 13.38 14.21 16.59
CA GLY A 259 14.72 14.45 17.15
C GLY A 259 15.50 13.16 17.40
N MET A 260 15.14 12.07 16.72
CA MET A 260 15.79 10.77 16.84
C MET A 260 16.57 10.44 15.56
N PRO A 261 17.86 10.07 15.66
CA PRO A 261 18.64 9.59 14.51
C PRO A 261 17.96 8.41 13.82
N PHE A 262 18.11 8.32 12.50
CA PHE A 262 17.44 7.28 11.70
C PHE A 262 17.75 5.85 12.16
N GLY A 263 19.01 5.55 12.54
CA GLY A 263 19.39 4.24 13.08
C GLY A 263 18.64 3.86 14.37
N SER A 264 18.49 4.80 15.31
CA SER A 264 17.71 4.57 16.53
C SER A 264 16.21 4.48 16.24
N PHE A 265 15.71 5.27 15.28
CA PHE A 265 14.31 5.18 14.84
C PHE A 265 14.01 3.79 14.25
N ARG A 266 14.91 3.27 13.42
CA ARG A 266 14.84 1.92 12.86
C ARG A 266 14.78 0.84 13.94
N GLU A 267 15.57 0.96 15.00
CA GLU A 267 15.53 0.02 16.14
C GLU A 267 14.17 0.03 16.85
N VAL A 268 13.59 1.22 17.09
CA VAL A 268 12.25 1.36 17.71
C VAL A 268 11.17 0.72 16.84
N ILE A 269 11.19 0.99 15.52
CA ILE A 269 10.22 0.41 14.58
C ILE A 269 10.41 -1.11 14.44
N GLY A 270 11.65 -1.58 14.38
CA GLY A 270 11.98 -3.00 14.29
C GLY A 270 11.63 -3.81 15.55
N ALA A 271 11.49 -3.14 16.70
CA ALA A 271 11.02 -3.74 17.94
C ALA A 271 9.49 -3.84 18.04
N ALA A 272 8.75 -3.42 17.01
CA ALA A 272 7.29 -3.53 16.98
C ALA A 272 6.83 -4.98 17.10
N SER A 273 5.68 -5.18 17.76
CA SER A 273 5.03 -6.48 17.87
C SER A 273 3.58 -6.39 17.42
N LEU A 274 2.99 -7.53 17.02
CA LEU A 274 1.60 -7.60 16.56
C LEU A 274 0.75 -8.36 17.60
N THR A 275 -0.49 -7.91 17.86
CA THR A 275 -1.47 -8.79 18.51
C THR A 275 -1.70 -10.01 17.63
N ALA A 276 -1.59 -11.21 18.19
CA ALA A 276 -1.96 -12.43 17.48
C ALA A 276 -3.42 -12.32 16.99
N LYS A 277 -3.69 -12.81 15.77
CA LYS A 277 -5.08 -12.96 15.31
C LYS A 277 -5.74 -13.96 16.26
N GLU A 278 -6.80 -13.56 16.96
CA GLU A 278 -7.64 -14.54 17.65
C GLU A 278 -8.15 -15.49 16.55
N ASN A 279 -7.87 -16.78 16.68
CA ASN A 279 -8.34 -17.79 15.74
C ASN A 279 -9.87 -17.86 15.89
N GLY A 280 -10.58 -17.09 15.06
CA GLY A 280 -12.01 -17.25 14.81
C GLY A 280 -12.29 -18.42 13.88
#